data_AF-A0A3D2N6B9-F1
#
_entry.id   AF-A0A3D2N6B9-F1
#
_cell.length_a   1.000
_cell.length_b   1.000
_cell.length_c   1.000
_cell.angle_alpha   90.00
_cell.angle_beta   90.00
_cell.angle_gamma   90.00
#
_symmetry.space_group_name_H-M   'P 1'
#
loop_
_entity.id
_entity.type
_entity.pdbx_description
1 polymer ?
#
loop_
_entity_poly.entity_id
_entity_poly.type
_entity_poly.pdbx_seq_one_letter_code
_entity_poly.pdbx_strand_id
1 'polypeptide(L)'
;NADKRVDFIIGSVHQVIGEKDFYFIDYEKMSMNEIYSLLERYFTELHELCKTELFDVLGHITYCLRYMKQRNGIEADISRFDDIIADSFRTLAQNGKGIEINTSGLRQKYGQTFPTFESVKLYRQLGGEILTVGSDAHRTADLGKGIAEGIALAKAAGFDRVTYFKKHEPHFLKL
;
A
#
# COMPACT_ATOMS: atom_id res chain seq x y z
N ASN A 1 11.49 17.63 -3.30
CA ASN A 1 10.18 18.24 -3.58
C ASN A 1 9.49 17.47 -4.69
N ALA A 2 8.22 17.14 -4.50
CA ALA A 2 7.31 16.56 -5.49
C ALA A 2 7.20 17.41 -6.78
N ASP A 3 6.92 16.75 -7.91
CA ASP A 3 6.73 17.40 -9.22
C ASP A 3 5.42 18.19 -9.26
N LYS A 4 5.51 19.52 -9.20
CA LYS A 4 4.34 20.42 -9.14
C LYS A 4 3.46 20.45 -10.38
N ARG A 5 3.83 19.73 -11.45
CA ARG A 5 3.05 19.67 -12.71
C ARG A 5 1.91 18.66 -12.66
N VAL A 6 1.88 17.75 -11.69
CA VAL A 6 0.85 16.72 -11.55
C VAL A 6 -0.11 17.05 -10.41
N ASP A 7 -1.29 16.44 -10.42
CA ASP A 7 -2.28 16.62 -9.35
C ASP A 7 -1.99 15.77 -8.11
N PHE A 8 -1.34 14.61 -8.29
CA PHE A 8 -1.22 13.56 -7.30
C PHE A 8 -0.02 12.66 -7.59
N ILE A 9 0.75 12.31 -6.57
CA ILE A 9 1.86 11.35 -6.66
C ILE A 9 1.67 10.22 -5.65
N ILE A 10 1.72 8.99 -6.15
CA ILE A 10 1.79 7.77 -5.35
C ILE A 10 3.25 7.37 -5.21
N GLY A 11 3.74 7.23 -3.98
CA GLY A 11 5.03 6.60 -3.67
C GLY A 11 4.87 5.09 -3.61
N SER A 12 5.71 4.31 -4.27
CA SER A 12 5.58 2.85 -4.34
C SER A 12 6.92 2.16 -4.37
N VAL A 13 7.01 1.02 -3.71
CA VAL A 13 8.20 0.14 -3.73
C VAL A 13 7.86 -1.11 -4.52
N HIS A 14 8.38 -1.22 -5.74
CA HIS A 14 8.18 -2.39 -6.63
C HIS A 14 9.39 -3.34 -6.65
N GLN A 15 10.53 -2.86 -6.17
CA GLN A 15 11.76 -3.64 -6.02
C GLN A 15 12.49 -3.15 -4.78
N VAL A 16 13.25 -4.06 -4.17
CA VAL A 16 14.26 -3.71 -3.17
C VAL A 16 15.55 -3.36 -3.90
N ILE A 17 16.34 -2.41 -3.39
CA ILE A 17 17.61 -2.00 -4.04
C ILE A 17 18.52 -3.22 -4.21
N GLY A 18 18.94 -3.48 -5.46
CA GLY A 18 19.80 -4.63 -5.81
C GLY A 18 19.05 -5.93 -6.09
N GLU A 19 17.72 -5.94 -5.95
CA GLU A 19 16.86 -7.06 -6.34
C GLU A 19 16.15 -6.79 -7.67
N LYS A 20 15.49 -7.83 -8.18
CA LYS A 20 14.51 -7.66 -9.27
C LYS A 20 13.20 -7.10 -8.70
N ASP A 21 12.36 -6.55 -9.58
CA ASP A 21 10.95 -6.33 -9.25
C ASP A 21 10.34 -7.61 -8.65
N PHE A 22 9.49 -7.47 -7.64
CA PHE A 22 8.80 -8.60 -7.00
C PHE A 22 8.07 -9.51 -8.00
N TYR A 23 7.67 -8.99 -9.15
CA TYR A 23 7.10 -9.73 -10.27
C TYR A 23 8.10 -10.70 -10.93
N PHE A 24 9.41 -10.42 -10.94
CA PHE A 24 10.42 -11.24 -11.61
C PHE A 24 11.22 -12.13 -10.64
N ILE A 25 10.91 -12.10 -9.35
CA ILE A 25 11.52 -12.99 -8.35
C ILE A 25 10.93 -14.40 -8.48
N ASP A 26 11.81 -15.39 -8.39
CA ASP A 26 11.48 -16.81 -8.39
C ASP A 26 11.48 -17.33 -6.94
N TYR A 27 10.34 -17.19 -6.26
CA TYR A 27 10.21 -17.52 -4.84
C TYR A 27 10.32 -19.02 -4.54
N GLU A 28 10.17 -19.90 -5.54
CA GLU A 28 10.39 -21.35 -5.38
C GLU A 28 11.85 -21.69 -5.05
N LYS A 29 12.77 -20.80 -5.41
CA LYS A 29 14.21 -20.95 -5.13
C LYS A 29 14.64 -20.31 -3.82
N MET A 30 13.71 -19.74 -3.06
CA MET A 30 13.98 -19.07 -1.80
C MET A 30 13.50 -19.93 -0.63
N SER A 31 14.36 -20.05 0.38
CA SER A 31 13.96 -20.49 1.71
C SER A 31 13.09 -19.44 2.40
N MET A 32 12.35 -19.85 3.44
CA MET A 32 11.58 -18.90 4.25
C MET A 32 12.47 -17.82 4.90
N ASN A 33 13.71 -18.14 5.26
CA ASN A 33 14.64 -17.15 5.80
C ASN A 33 15.01 -16.07 4.77
N GLU A 34 15.23 -16.47 3.51
CA GLU A 34 15.48 -15.51 2.41
C GLU A 34 14.25 -14.66 2.11
N ILE A 35 13.05 -15.25 2.16
CA ILE A 35 11.78 -14.51 2.00
C ILE A 35 11.65 -13.46 3.10
N TYR A 36 11.90 -13.82 4.35
CA TYR A 36 11.82 -12.87 5.45
C TYR A 36 12.92 -11.80 5.41
N SER A 37 14.13 -12.13 4.94
CA SER A 37 15.18 -11.13 4.71
C SER A 37 14.80 -10.14 3.60
N LEU A 38 14.15 -10.62 2.53
CA LEU A 38 13.61 -9.77 1.48
C LEU A 38 12.50 -8.84 2.01
N LEU A 39 11.60 -9.37 2.83
CA LEU A 39 10.52 -8.58 3.45
C LEU A 39 11.05 -7.55 4.45
N GLU A 40 12.06 -7.89 5.24
CA GLU A 40 12.72 -6.95 6.16
C GLU A 40 13.30 -5.75 5.39
N ARG A 41 14.03 -6.02 4.30
CA ARG A 41 14.55 -4.96 3.42
C ARG A 41 13.44 -4.15 2.76
N TYR A 42 12.38 -4.81 2.30
CA TYR A 42 11.21 -4.14 1.72
C TYR A 42 10.56 -3.16 2.71
N PHE A 43 10.26 -3.58 3.94
CA PHE A 43 9.65 -2.72 4.94
C PHE A 43 10.61 -1.62 5.41
N THR A 44 11.92 -1.90 5.43
CA THR A 44 12.94 -0.88 5.71
C THR A 44 12.95 0.20 4.63
N GLU A 45 13.01 -0.17 3.36
CA GLU A 45 13.00 0.79 2.25
C GLU A 45 11.67 1.54 2.12
N LEU A 46 10.54 0.86 2.42
CA LEU A 46 9.22 1.48 2.51
C LEU A 46 9.16 2.52 3.64
N HIS A 47 9.76 2.23 4.80
CA HIS A 47 9.86 3.17 5.90
C HIS A 47 10.76 4.38 5.55
N GLU A 48 11.89 4.15 4.89
CA GLU A 48 12.74 5.23 4.39
C GLU A 48 12.01 6.10 3.36
N LEU A 49 11.21 5.49 2.47
CA LEU A 49 10.34 6.24 1.56
C LEU A 49 9.38 7.15 2.34
N CYS A 50 8.74 6.67 3.42
CA CYS A 50 7.83 7.47 4.25
C CYS A 50 8.46 8.76 4.82
N LYS A 51 9.78 8.80 4.96
CA LYS A 51 10.51 9.99 5.45
C LYS A 51 10.77 11.04 4.36
N THR A 52 10.43 10.75 3.11
CA THR A 52 10.67 11.65 1.97
C THR A 52 9.46 12.54 1.67
N GLU A 53 9.73 13.71 1.10
CA GLU A 53 8.71 14.66 0.62
C GLU A 53 8.43 14.53 -0.89
N LEU A 54 8.51 13.30 -1.41
CA LEU A 54 8.46 13.03 -2.85
C LEU A 54 7.07 12.60 -3.35
N PHE A 55 6.14 12.29 -2.45
CA PHE A 55 4.81 11.81 -2.78
C PHE A 55 3.73 12.35 -1.82
N ASP A 56 2.47 12.09 -2.16
CA ASP A 56 1.29 12.48 -1.37
C ASP A 56 0.74 11.29 -0.58
N VAL A 57 0.69 10.11 -1.23
CA VAL A 57 0.19 8.86 -0.66
C VAL A 57 1.12 7.68 -0.93
N LEU A 58 1.28 6.80 0.07
CA LEU A 58 1.99 5.53 -0.09
C LEU A 58 1.06 4.47 -0.72
N GLY A 59 1.50 3.90 -1.83
CA GLY A 59 0.77 2.91 -2.63
C GLY A 59 0.99 1.47 -2.14
N HIS A 60 -0.09 0.68 -2.19
CA HIS A 60 -0.12 -0.79 -2.08
C HIS A 60 1.02 -1.43 -1.23
N ILE A 61 1.05 -1.13 0.07
CA ILE A 61 2.09 -1.50 1.08
C ILE A 61 2.35 -3.01 1.22
N THR A 62 1.47 -3.86 0.69
CA THR A 62 1.63 -5.34 0.72
C THR A 62 1.74 -5.95 -0.67
N TYR A 63 2.18 -5.16 -1.66
CA TYR A 63 2.31 -5.58 -3.06
C TYR A 63 3.19 -6.83 -3.25
N CYS A 64 4.28 -6.97 -2.49
CA CYS A 64 5.17 -8.13 -2.59
C CYS A 64 4.45 -9.47 -2.27
N LEU A 65 3.53 -9.46 -1.30
CA LEU A 65 2.76 -10.63 -0.88
C LEU A 65 1.87 -11.18 -2.00
N ARG A 66 1.46 -10.30 -2.93
CA ARG A 66 0.69 -10.68 -4.13
C ARG A 66 1.35 -11.85 -4.84
N TYR A 67 2.64 -11.74 -5.16
CA TYR A 67 3.32 -12.73 -5.99
C TYR A 67 3.69 -13.99 -5.20
N MET A 68 4.11 -13.82 -3.95
CA MET A 68 4.38 -14.92 -3.01
C MET A 68 3.15 -15.84 -2.89
N LYS A 69 1.97 -15.26 -2.62
CA LYS A 69 0.72 -16.01 -2.48
C LYS A 69 0.19 -16.51 -3.83
N GLN A 70 0.08 -15.64 -4.83
CA GLN A 70 -0.59 -15.96 -6.11
C GLN A 70 0.13 -17.06 -6.91
N ARG A 71 1.46 -17.10 -6.86
CA ARG A 71 2.26 -18.02 -7.69
C ARG A 71 2.68 -19.28 -6.94
N ASN A 72 3.06 -19.13 -5.67
CA ASN A 72 3.73 -20.20 -4.94
C ASN A 72 2.99 -20.60 -3.64
N GLY A 73 1.85 -19.96 -3.33
CA GLY A 73 1.07 -20.27 -2.13
C GLY A 73 1.79 -19.90 -0.82
N ILE A 74 2.81 -19.06 -0.89
CA ILE A 74 3.61 -18.65 0.26
C ILE A 74 2.81 -17.59 1.02
N GLU A 75 2.45 -17.93 2.26
CA GLU A 75 1.79 -17.02 3.20
C GLU A 75 2.82 -16.58 4.25
N ALA A 76 3.54 -15.51 3.95
CA ALA A 76 4.48 -14.92 4.90
C ALA A 76 3.72 -14.16 5.99
N ASP A 77 4.07 -14.42 7.25
CA ASP A 77 3.51 -13.72 8.38
C ASP A 77 4.15 -12.32 8.51
N ILE A 78 3.39 -11.30 8.15
CA ILE A 78 3.86 -9.92 8.21
C ILE A 78 3.79 -9.31 9.61
N SER A 79 3.17 -9.98 10.60
CA SER A 79 3.14 -9.48 11.98
C SER A 79 4.54 -9.34 12.57
N ARG A 80 5.52 -10.08 12.03
CA ARG A 80 6.95 -9.93 12.30
C ARG A 80 7.51 -8.53 12.02
N PHE A 81 6.78 -7.73 11.25
CA PHE A 81 7.16 -6.38 10.85
C PHE A 81 6.17 -5.32 11.36
N ASP A 82 5.30 -5.66 12.32
CA ASP A 82 4.29 -4.74 12.84
C ASP A 82 4.89 -3.43 13.38
N ASP A 83 6.05 -3.49 14.04
CA ASP A 83 6.72 -2.30 14.58
C ASP A 83 7.11 -1.31 13.47
N ILE A 84 7.76 -1.77 12.41
CA ILE A 84 8.20 -0.90 11.31
C ILE A 84 7.04 -0.45 10.41
N ILE A 85 6.00 -1.27 10.29
CA ILE A 85 4.75 -0.88 9.62
C ILE A 85 4.06 0.23 10.42
N ALA A 86 3.94 0.08 11.74
CA ALA A 86 3.37 1.07 12.62
C ALA A 86 4.18 2.38 12.60
N ASP A 87 5.51 2.31 12.61
CA ASP A 87 6.37 3.49 12.50
C ASP A 87 6.20 4.19 11.16
N SER A 88 6.11 3.44 10.06
CA SER A 88 5.79 4.00 8.73
C SER A 88 4.46 4.75 8.74
N PHE A 89 3.42 4.16 9.34
CA PHE A 89 2.11 4.79 9.47
C PHE A 89 2.12 6.05 10.33
N ARG A 90 2.84 6.05 11.46
CA ARG A 90 3.04 7.24 12.29
C ARG A 90 3.76 8.34 11.51
N THR A 91 4.83 7.99 10.80
CA THR A 91 5.59 8.94 9.97
C THR A 91 4.70 9.57 8.90
N LEU A 92 3.91 8.78 8.17
CA LEU A 92 2.98 9.30 7.16
C LEU A 92 1.96 10.25 7.78
N ALA A 93 1.33 9.86 8.89
CA ALA A 93 0.34 10.70 9.57
C ALA A 93 0.94 12.03 10.07
N GLN A 94 2.15 12.00 10.64
CA GLN A 94 2.86 13.19 11.13
C GLN A 94 3.28 14.13 10.00
N ASN A 95 3.62 13.59 8.82
CA ASN A 95 4.08 14.35 7.66
C ASN A 95 2.93 14.81 6.75
N GLY A 96 1.67 14.62 7.16
CA GLY A 96 0.50 14.99 6.33
C GLY A 96 0.40 14.16 5.04
N LYS A 97 0.83 12.90 5.07
CA LYS A 97 0.76 11.94 3.97
C LYS A 97 -0.29 10.86 4.22
N GLY A 98 -0.72 10.20 3.16
CA GLY A 98 -1.74 9.15 3.23
C GLY A 98 -1.29 7.76 2.82
N ILE A 99 -2.25 6.82 2.84
CA ILE A 99 -2.11 5.49 2.23
C ILE A 99 -3.21 5.27 1.16
N GLU A 100 -2.92 4.41 0.20
CA GLU A 100 -3.89 3.94 -0.80
C GLU A 100 -4.54 2.62 -0.35
N ILE A 101 -5.86 2.51 -0.45
CA ILE A 101 -6.55 1.23 -0.58
C ILE A 101 -6.57 0.86 -2.06
N ASN A 102 -5.67 -0.02 -2.47
CA ASN A 102 -5.62 -0.56 -3.82
C ASN A 102 -6.51 -1.80 -3.90
N THR A 103 -7.52 -1.72 -4.77
CA THR A 103 -8.57 -2.75 -4.89
C THR A 103 -8.26 -3.80 -5.96
N SER A 104 -7.10 -3.73 -6.61
CA SER A 104 -6.71 -4.66 -7.66
C SER A 104 -6.51 -6.09 -7.17
N GLY A 105 -6.08 -6.27 -5.91
CA GLY A 105 -5.88 -7.59 -5.32
C GLY A 105 -7.17 -8.41 -5.19
N LEU A 106 -8.34 -7.75 -5.10
CA LEU A 106 -9.67 -8.39 -5.10
C LEU A 106 -9.95 -9.13 -6.41
N ARG A 107 -9.38 -8.66 -7.52
CA ARG A 107 -9.57 -9.26 -8.86
C ARG A 107 -8.53 -10.33 -9.19
N GLN A 108 -7.59 -10.55 -8.29
CA GLN A 108 -6.45 -11.44 -8.47
C GLN A 108 -6.59 -12.62 -7.51
N LYS A 109 -5.73 -13.64 -7.66
CA LYS A 109 -5.73 -14.79 -6.73
C LYS A 109 -5.39 -14.40 -5.29
N TYR A 110 -4.87 -13.19 -5.06
CA TYR A 110 -4.61 -12.67 -3.72
C TYR A 110 -5.90 -12.53 -2.89
N GLY A 111 -6.98 -12.04 -3.51
CA GLY A 111 -8.34 -12.03 -2.96
C GLY A 111 -8.63 -10.94 -1.93
N GLN A 112 -7.69 -10.03 -1.67
CA GLN A 112 -7.82 -8.94 -0.69
C GLN A 112 -7.33 -7.61 -1.29
N THR A 113 -7.61 -6.48 -0.65
CA THR A 113 -7.01 -5.19 -1.01
C THR A 113 -5.53 -5.13 -0.63
N PHE A 114 -4.80 -4.18 -1.21
CA PHE A 114 -3.47 -3.77 -0.73
C PHE A 114 -3.56 -2.36 -0.13
N PRO A 115 -3.29 -2.16 1.17
CA PRO A 115 -3.05 -3.20 2.17
C PRO A 115 -4.36 -3.88 2.61
N THR A 116 -4.26 -4.83 3.54
CA THR A 116 -5.42 -5.54 4.12
C THR A 116 -6.25 -4.62 5.03
N PHE A 117 -7.45 -5.06 5.39
CA PHE A 117 -8.31 -4.34 6.35
C PHE A 117 -7.57 -4.01 7.66
N GLU A 118 -6.80 -4.97 8.17
CA GLU A 118 -6.05 -4.86 9.43
C GLU A 118 -5.05 -3.70 9.39
N SER A 119 -4.31 -3.57 8.30
CA SER A 119 -3.36 -2.48 8.10
C SER A 119 -4.06 -1.12 7.96
N VAL A 120 -5.18 -1.05 7.23
CA VAL A 120 -5.96 0.20 7.09
C VAL A 120 -6.50 0.64 8.45
N LYS A 121 -7.02 -0.31 9.24
CA LYS A 121 -7.50 -0.07 10.60
C LYS A 121 -6.37 0.39 11.52
N LEU A 122 -5.19 -0.22 11.45
CA LEU A 122 -4.01 0.20 12.19
C LEU A 122 -3.60 1.64 11.84
N TYR A 123 -3.53 1.96 10.54
CA TYR A 123 -3.23 3.33 10.09
C TYR A 123 -4.20 4.35 10.68
N ARG A 124 -5.51 4.03 10.71
CA ARG A 124 -6.52 4.88 11.36
C ARG A 124 -6.26 5.07 12.85
N GLN A 125 -5.98 3.98 13.56
CA GLN A 125 -5.72 3.99 15.00
C GLN A 125 -4.46 4.79 15.38
N LEU A 126 -3.49 4.87 14.47
CA LEU A 126 -2.26 5.63 14.63
C LEU A 126 -2.40 7.11 14.22
N GLY A 127 -3.61 7.59 13.94
CA GLY A 127 -3.90 9.00 13.64
C GLY A 127 -3.90 9.33 12.14
N GLY A 128 -3.85 8.33 11.27
CA GLY A 128 -3.98 8.53 9.83
C GLY A 128 -5.34 9.12 9.41
N GLU A 129 -5.32 10.12 8.53
CA GLU A 129 -6.53 10.78 8.01
C GLU A 129 -6.65 10.75 6.48
N ILE A 130 -5.53 10.75 5.76
CA ILE A 130 -5.50 10.80 4.30
C ILE A 130 -5.56 9.36 3.78
N LEU A 131 -6.68 9.03 3.13
CA LEU A 131 -6.93 7.69 2.61
C LEU A 131 -7.53 7.78 1.21
N THR A 132 -6.79 7.32 0.20
CA THR A 132 -7.28 7.24 -1.17
C THR A 132 -7.77 5.83 -1.48
N VAL A 133 -8.59 5.67 -2.52
CA VAL A 133 -9.04 4.35 -3.00
C VAL A 133 -8.77 4.27 -4.51
N GLY A 134 -7.98 3.28 -4.92
CA GLY A 134 -7.52 3.09 -6.29
C GLY A 134 -7.90 1.73 -6.87
N SER A 135 -8.17 1.66 -8.17
CA SER A 135 -8.48 0.39 -8.86
C SER A 135 -7.29 -0.28 -9.51
N ASP A 136 -6.19 0.47 -9.71
CA ASP A 136 -4.98 0.04 -10.43
C ASP A 136 -5.32 -0.59 -11.80
N ALA A 137 -6.23 0.07 -12.51
CA ALA A 137 -6.79 -0.42 -13.74
C ALA A 137 -5.78 -0.25 -14.89
N HIS A 138 -5.34 -1.38 -15.45
CA HIS A 138 -4.48 -1.43 -16.64
C HIS A 138 -5.28 -1.60 -17.95
N ARG A 139 -6.61 -1.61 -17.86
CA ARG A 139 -7.56 -1.65 -18.99
C ARG A 139 -8.88 -1.01 -18.59
N THR A 140 -9.59 -0.45 -19.55
CA THR A 140 -10.88 0.25 -19.32
C THR A 140 -11.89 -0.61 -18.57
N ALA A 141 -11.93 -1.91 -18.85
CA ALA A 141 -12.85 -2.84 -18.19
C ALA A 141 -12.62 -2.97 -16.68
N ASP A 142 -11.45 -2.56 -16.16
CA ASP A 142 -11.13 -2.64 -14.73
C ASP A 142 -11.23 -1.29 -14.01
N LEU A 143 -11.52 -0.20 -14.74
CA LEU A 143 -11.68 1.13 -14.19
C LEU A 143 -12.79 1.13 -13.13
N GLY A 144 -12.44 1.52 -11.91
CA GLY A 144 -13.38 1.62 -10.79
C GLY A 144 -13.81 0.27 -10.19
N LYS A 145 -13.30 -0.87 -10.68
CA LYS A 145 -13.62 -2.17 -10.08
C LYS A 145 -13.05 -2.28 -8.68
N GLY A 146 -13.87 -2.74 -7.74
CA GLY A 146 -13.47 -2.94 -6.35
C GLY A 146 -13.58 -1.67 -5.49
N ILE A 147 -13.89 -0.50 -6.07
CA ILE A 147 -13.95 0.76 -5.31
C ILE A 147 -15.04 0.71 -4.25
N ALA A 148 -16.22 0.15 -4.55
CA ALA A 148 -17.30 0.04 -3.56
C ALA A 148 -16.87 -0.80 -2.34
N GLU A 149 -16.15 -1.89 -2.58
CA GLU A 149 -15.57 -2.76 -1.57
C GLU A 149 -14.46 -2.06 -0.77
N GLY A 150 -13.59 -1.31 -1.46
CA GLY A 150 -12.58 -0.47 -0.82
C GLY A 150 -13.18 0.62 0.08
N ILE A 151 -14.30 1.22 -0.34
CA ILE A 151 -15.05 2.20 0.46
C ILE A 151 -15.70 1.55 1.68
N ALA A 152 -16.30 0.36 1.51
CA ALA A 152 -16.86 -0.39 2.63
C ALA A 152 -15.78 -0.77 3.65
N LEU A 153 -14.60 -1.18 3.18
CA LEU A 153 -13.43 -1.45 4.01
C LEU A 153 -12.98 -0.21 4.77
N ALA A 154 -12.88 0.96 4.11
CA ALA A 154 -12.53 2.22 4.75
C ALA A 154 -13.51 2.58 5.88
N LYS A 155 -14.82 2.48 5.63
CA LYS A 155 -15.87 2.70 6.66
C LYS A 155 -15.69 1.76 7.85
N ALA A 156 -15.53 0.47 7.58
CA ALA A 156 -15.33 -0.55 8.62
C ALA A 156 -14.04 -0.30 9.43
N ALA A 157 -13.03 0.33 8.83
CA ALA A 157 -11.76 0.66 9.47
C ALA A 157 -11.83 1.93 10.33
N GLY A 158 -12.96 2.64 10.33
CA GLY A 158 -13.19 3.84 11.13
C GLY A 158 -12.92 5.16 10.40
N PHE A 159 -12.91 5.15 9.07
CA PHE A 159 -12.90 6.37 8.27
C PHE A 159 -14.31 6.87 7.97
N ASP A 160 -14.52 8.18 8.04
CA ASP A 160 -15.75 8.88 7.67
C ASP A 160 -15.62 9.65 6.35
N ARG A 161 -14.43 9.64 5.76
CA ARG A 161 -14.07 10.30 4.51
C ARG A 161 -12.94 9.55 3.80
N VAL A 162 -12.90 9.73 2.48
CA VAL A 162 -11.74 9.41 1.63
C VAL A 162 -11.22 10.67 0.98
N THR A 163 -10.02 10.59 0.42
CA THR A 163 -9.31 11.74 -0.15
C THR A 163 -9.12 11.55 -1.64
N TYR A 164 -9.25 12.62 -2.40
CA TYR A 164 -8.65 12.77 -3.73
C TYR A 164 -7.78 14.03 -3.71
N PHE A 165 -6.89 14.17 -4.69
CA PHE A 165 -5.94 15.28 -4.74
C PHE A 165 -6.17 16.16 -5.97
N LYS A 166 -5.90 17.46 -5.82
CA LYS A 166 -5.73 18.41 -6.93
C LYS A 166 -4.53 19.28 -6.63
N LYS A 167 -3.56 19.35 -7.53
CA LYS A 167 -2.29 20.08 -7.33
C LYS A 167 -1.63 19.78 -5.96
N HIS A 168 -1.62 18.51 -5.55
CA HIS A 168 -1.14 18.03 -4.24
C HIS A 168 -1.95 18.47 -3.01
N GLU A 169 -3.07 19.17 -3.20
CA GLU A 169 -3.97 19.54 -2.10
C GLU A 169 -5.00 18.42 -1.84
N PRO A 170 -5.10 17.91 -0.60
CA PRO A 170 -6.06 16.88 -0.25
C PRO A 170 -7.48 17.44 -0.17
N HIS A 171 -8.39 16.81 -0.91
CA HIS A 171 -9.83 17.09 -0.86
C HIS A 171 -10.57 15.89 -0.29
N PHE A 172 -11.31 16.12 0.79
CA PHE A 172 -12.03 15.07 1.50
C PHE A 172 -13.46 14.91 0.98
N LEU A 173 -13.83 13.67 0.69
CA LEU A 173 -15.18 13.24 0.32
C LEU A 173 -15.76 12.40 1.45
N LYS A 174 -16.92 12.80 1.97
CA LYS A 174 -17.62 12.08 3.03
C LYS A 174 -18.10 10.71 2.53
N LEU A 175 -17.97 9.69 3.37
CA LEU A 175 -18.37 8.31 3.13
C LEU A 175 -19.82 8.02 3.54
#